data_AF-A0A920T4L1-F1
#
_entry.id   AF-A0A920T4L1-F1
#
_cell.length_a   1.000
_cell.length_b   1.000
_cell.length_c   1.000
_cell.angle_alpha   90.00
_cell.angle_beta   90.00
_cell.angle_gamma   90.00
#
_symmetry.space_group_name_H-M   'P 1'
#
loop_
_entity.id
_entity.type
_entity.pdbx_description
1 polymer ?
#
loop_
_entity_poly.entity_id
_entity_poly.type
_entity_poly.pdbx_seq_one_letter_code
_entity_poly.pdbx_strand_id
1 'polypeptide(L)'
;MQSGRLPTIRAELNEYEEARSVASLVKELAIGNITLGDQAVLVRTHAQIPPIAEVFKDQDIKFRVASDSESGAGAGRGDEVEILTLHAAKGLEWKIVHLCGVEEGFHPIAHANTELALGEERRLFFVGLTRAEEELHISWARNRSLGRKEAENLQHISRNYLIS
;
A
#
# COMPACT_ATOMS: atom_id res chain seq x y z
N MET A 1 -10.52 -13.09 24.16
CA MET A 1 -10.05 -11.85 23.49
C MET A 1 -8.67 -12.15 22.94
N GLN A 2 -8.56 -12.42 21.64
CA GLN A 2 -7.23 -12.54 21.03
C GLN A 2 -6.60 -11.15 21.11
N SER A 3 -5.46 -11.05 21.79
CA SER A 3 -4.69 -9.81 21.80
C SER A 3 -4.09 -9.67 20.40
N GLY A 4 -4.70 -8.85 19.55
CA GLY A 4 -4.15 -8.53 18.24
C GLY A 4 -2.74 -7.97 18.38
N ARG A 5 -1.84 -8.29 17.44
CA ARG A 5 -0.46 -7.81 17.49
C ARG A 5 -0.47 -6.28 17.33
N LEU A 6 0.37 -5.57 18.10
CA LEU A 6 0.43 -4.11 18.02
C LEU A 6 0.88 -3.67 16.62
N PRO A 7 0.33 -2.58 16.07
CA PRO A 7 0.79 -2.05 14.81
C PRO A 7 2.26 -1.65 14.90
N THR A 8 3.04 -2.03 13.90
CA THR A 8 4.47 -1.68 13.83
C THR A 8 4.64 -0.43 12.97
N ILE A 9 5.38 0.56 13.48
CA ILE A 9 5.54 1.87 12.85
C ILE A 9 7.02 2.06 12.49
N ARG A 10 7.34 2.36 11.21
CA ARG A 10 8.72 2.52 10.72
C ARG A 10 8.94 3.76 9.85
N ALA A 11 10.05 4.46 10.08
CA ALA A 11 10.46 5.63 9.32
C ALA A 11 11.62 5.27 8.40
N GLU A 12 11.51 5.58 7.11
CA GLU A 12 12.54 5.28 6.11
C GLU A 12 13.07 6.57 5.47
N LEU A 13 14.24 6.50 4.83
CA LEU A 13 14.91 7.70 4.32
C LEU A 13 14.20 8.29 3.09
N ASN A 14 13.71 7.44 2.18
CA ASN A 14 13.05 7.82 0.92
C ASN A 14 12.03 6.74 0.47
N GLU A 15 11.31 6.98 -0.62
CA GLU A 15 10.28 6.06 -1.13
C GLU A 15 10.81 4.67 -1.55
N TYR A 16 12.06 4.57 -2.01
CA TYR A 16 12.65 3.28 -2.40
C TYR A 16 13.09 2.47 -1.20
N GLU A 17 13.63 3.11 -0.15
CA GLU A 17 13.94 2.45 1.11
C GLU A 17 12.66 1.98 1.82
N GLU A 18 11.59 2.79 1.78
CA GLU A 18 10.25 2.37 2.21
C GLU A 18 9.77 1.13 1.45
N ALA A 19 9.82 1.16 0.13
CA ALA A 19 9.46 0.02 -0.71
C ALA A 19 10.30 -1.23 -0.41
N ARG A 20 11.62 -1.09 -0.17
CA ARG A 20 12.52 -2.21 0.20
C ARG A 20 12.18 -2.78 1.57
N SER A 21 11.87 -1.94 2.54
CA SER A 21 11.46 -2.34 3.89
C SER A 21 10.15 -3.14 3.83
N VAL A 22 9.17 -2.65 3.06
CA VAL A 22 7.88 -3.34 2.83
C VAL A 22 8.08 -4.67 2.09
N ALA A 23 8.87 -4.68 1.01
CA ALA A 23 9.16 -5.91 0.26
C ALA A 23 9.86 -6.98 1.11
N SER A 24 10.75 -6.55 2.01
CA SER A 24 11.41 -7.46 2.95
C SER A 24 10.42 -8.05 3.94
N LEU A 25 9.55 -7.22 4.55
CA LEU A 25 8.50 -7.68 5.45
C LEU A 25 7.53 -8.64 4.76
N VAL A 26 7.11 -8.34 3.54
CA VAL A 26 6.24 -9.21 2.73
C VAL A 26 6.82 -10.62 2.63
N LYS A 27 8.10 -10.73 2.30
CA LYS A 27 8.78 -12.03 2.15
C LYS A 27 9.01 -12.72 3.50
N GLU A 28 9.38 -11.97 4.53
CA GLU A 28 9.57 -12.49 5.89
C GLU A 28 8.27 -13.08 6.45
N LEU A 29 7.14 -12.45 6.15
CA LEU A 29 5.83 -12.86 6.63
C LEU A 29 5.17 -13.92 5.74
N ALA A 30 5.59 -14.08 4.48
CA ALA A 30 5.09 -15.12 3.57
C ALA A 30 5.63 -16.54 3.86
N ILE A 31 5.81 -16.88 5.15
CA ILE A 31 6.35 -18.16 5.61
C ILE A 31 5.26 -18.90 6.42
N GLY A 32 5.09 -20.19 6.15
CA GLY A 32 4.14 -21.03 6.89
C GLY A 32 2.71 -20.91 6.38
N ASN A 33 1.80 -20.41 7.22
CA ASN A 33 0.35 -20.33 6.92
C ASN A 33 -0.09 -18.99 6.29
N ILE A 34 0.86 -18.08 6.08
CA ILE A 34 0.64 -16.80 5.43
C ILE A 34 1.27 -16.87 4.04
N THR A 35 0.48 -16.56 3.03
CA THR A 35 0.87 -16.50 1.62
C THR A 35 1.01 -15.06 1.16
N LEU A 36 1.54 -14.83 -0.05
CA LEU A 36 1.55 -13.49 -0.64
C LEU A 36 0.14 -12.92 -0.82
N GLY A 37 -0.84 -13.76 -1.18
CA GLY A 37 -2.25 -13.38 -1.34
C GLY A 37 -3.01 -13.11 -0.04
N ASP A 38 -2.38 -13.33 1.12
CA ASP A 38 -2.90 -12.91 2.42
C ASP A 38 -2.47 -11.50 2.81
N GLN A 39 -1.66 -10.84 1.97
CA GLN A 39 -1.04 -9.55 2.27
C GLN A 39 -1.44 -8.47 1.27
N ALA A 40 -1.62 -7.25 1.76
CA ALA A 40 -1.86 -6.07 0.94
C ALA A 40 -0.95 -4.90 1.29
N VAL A 41 -0.54 -4.16 0.27
CA VAL A 41 0.16 -2.88 0.37
C VAL A 41 -0.83 -1.77 0.02
N LEU A 42 -1.15 -0.96 1.03
CA LEU A 42 -2.06 0.16 0.89
C LEU A 42 -1.28 1.45 0.72
N VAL A 43 -1.55 2.16 -0.37
CA VAL A 43 -0.98 3.48 -0.66
C VAL A 43 -2.05 4.56 -0.64
N ARG A 44 -1.66 5.81 -0.41
CA ARG A 44 -2.61 6.93 -0.52
C ARG A 44 -2.87 7.31 -1.98
N THR A 45 -1.84 7.31 -2.82
CA THR A 45 -1.88 7.80 -4.20
C THR A 45 -1.25 6.81 -5.18
N HIS A 46 -1.72 6.81 -6.43
CA HIS A 46 -1.12 5.98 -7.48
C HIS A 46 0.35 6.30 -7.76
N ALA A 47 0.80 7.53 -7.49
CA ALA A 47 2.20 7.93 -7.66
C ALA A 47 3.17 7.17 -6.74
N GLN A 48 2.68 6.52 -5.69
CA GLN A 48 3.49 5.68 -4.80
C GLN A 48 3.66 4.25 -5.34
N ILE A 49 2.86 3.83 -6.32
CA ILE A 49 2.91 2.45 -6.84
C ILE A 49 4.19 2.17 -7.63
N PRO A 50 4.68 3.05 -8.54
CA PRO A 50 5.88 2.77 -9.31
C PRO A 50 7.12 2.36 -8.50
N PRO A 51 7.55 3.08 -7.44
CA PRO A 51 8.73 2.66 -6.66
C PRO A 51 8.51 1.33 -5.93
N ILE A 52 7.30 1.06 -5.45
CA ILE A 52 6.97 -0.23 -4.81
C ILE A 52 7.01 -1.35 -5.83
N ALA A 53 6.38 -1.15 -6.99
CA ALA A 53 6.33 -2.12 -8.07
C ALA A 53 7.72 -2.43 -8.65
N GLU A 54 8.59 -1.42 -8.77
CA GLU A 54 9.98 -1.60 -9.19
C GLU A 54 10.75 -2.48 -8.20
N VAL A 55 10.67 -2.17 -6.90
CA VAL A 55 11.34 -2.98 -5.87
C VAL A 55 10.78 -4.39 -5.78
N PHE A 56 9.46 -4.57 -5.94
CA PHE A 56 8.85 -5.90 -5.91
C PHE A 56 9.33 -6.75 -7.09
N LYS A 57 9.41 -6.16 -8.30
CA LYS A 57 10.00 -6.81 -9.48
C LYS A 57 11.46 -7.20 -9.24
N ASP A 58 12.27 -6.27 -8.74
CA ASP A 58 13.69 -6.52 -8.45
C ASP A 58 13.91 -7.66 -7.44
N GLN A 59 12.93 -7.90 -6.57
CA GLN A 59 12.98 -8.91 -5.53
C GLN A 59 12.19 -10.19 -5.85
N ASP A 60 11.72 -10.34 -7.10
CA ASP A 60 10.93 -11.49 -7.57
C ASP A 60 9.66 -11.75 -6.73
N ILE A 61 9.03 -10.67 -6.24
CA ILE A 61 7.76 -10.73 -5.53
C ILE A 61 6.65 -10.58 -6.55
N LYS A 62 5.75 -11.57 -6.64
CA LYS A 62 4.55 -11.45 -7.46
C LYS A 62 3.57 -10.48 -6.83
N PHE A 63 3.03 -9.57 -7.63
CA PHE A 63 2.03 -8.62 -7.17
C PHE A 63 1.04 -8.26 -8.27
N ARG A 64 -0.14 -7.83 -7.83
CA ARG A 64 -1.17 -7.25 -8.68
C ARG A 64 -1.53 -5.86 -8.20
N VAL A 65 -1.71 -4.93 -9.14
CA VAL A 65 -2.16 -3.57 -8.81
C VAL A 65 -3.67 -3.51 -9.04
N ALA A 66 -4.45 -3.36 -7.97
CA ALA A 66 -5.90 -3.25 -8.08
C ALA A 66 -6.32 -1.80 -8.38
N SER A 67 -7.33 -1.65 -9.23
CA SER A 67 -7.97 -0.37 -9.54
C SER A 67 -9.36 -0.28 -8.93
N ASP A 68 -9.89 0.94 -8.74
CA ASP A 68 -11.23 1.18 -8.20
C ASP A 68 -12.37 0.50 -9.01
N SER A 69 -12.09 0.06 -10.24
CA SER A 69 -13.06 -0.56 -11.15
C SER A 69 -13.08 -2.09 -11.06
N GLU A 70 -12.03 -2.69 -10.52
CA GLU A 70 -11.94 -4.14 -10.34
C GLU A 70 -12.34 -4.46 -8.90
N SER A 71 -13.40 -5.27 -8.73
CA SER A 71 -13.73 -5.82 -7.42
C SER A 71 -12.55 -6.68 -6.96
N GLY A 72 -11.68 -6.09 -6.12
CA GLY A 72 -10.52 -6.76 -5.59
C GLY A 72 -10.93 -8.12 -5.04
N ALA A 73 -10.23 -9.16 -5.48
CA ALA A 73 -10.37 -10.47 -4.88
C ALA A 73 -9.68 -10.39 -3.52
N GLY A 74 -10.41 -9.98 -2.46
CA GLY A 74 -9.89 -9.96 -1.09
C GLY A 74 -9.20 -11.26 -0.69
N ALA A 75 -8.45 -11.22 0.43
CA ALA A 75 -7.43 -12.20 0.80
C ALA A 75 -7.71 -13.67 0.41
N GLY A 76 -6.68 -14.34 -0.09
CA GLY A 76 -6.71 -15.78 -0.37
C GLY A 76 -7.05 -16.17 -1.82
N ARG A 77 -6.91 -15.26 -2.78
CA ARG A 77 -7.09 -15.54 -4.22
C ARG A 77 -5.83 -15.20 -5.02
N GLY A 78 -4.74 -15.93 -4.78
CA GLY A 78 -3.53 -15.84 -5.60
C GLY A 78 -2.24 -16.01 -4.79
N ASP A 79 -1.14 -16.27 -5.51
CA ASP A 79 0.22 -16.28 -4.97
C ASP A 79 0.88 -14.90 -5.18
N GLU A 80 0.10 -13.82 -4.99
CA GLU A 80 0.50 -12.46 -5.34
C GLU A 80 0.05 -11.47 -4.27
N VAL A 81 0.90 -10.49 -3.95
CA VAL A 81 0.55 -9.38 -3.06
C VAL A 81 -0.32 -8.38 -3.78
N GLU A 82 -1.33 -7.84 -3.13
CA GLU A 82 -2.12 -6.75 -3.69
C GLU A 82 -1.53 -5.39 -3.37
N ILE A 83 -1.38 -4.54 -4.39
CA ILE A 83 -1.05 -3.12 -4.22
C ILE A 83 -2.26 -2.31 -4.64
N LEU A 84 -2.77 -1.47 -3.74
CA LEU A 84 -3.98 -0.71 -4.01
C LEU A 84 -4.05 0.59 -3.22
N THR A 85 -4.92 1.50 -3.66
CA THR A 85 -5.15 2.74 -2.94
C THR A 85 -6.05 2.51 -1.72
N LEU A 86 -5.99 3.41 -0.74
CA LEU A 86 -6.95 3.43 0.38
C LEU A 86 -8.41 3.46 -0.06
N HIS A 87 -8.71 4.02 -1.25
CA HIS A 87 -10.06 4.03 -1.81
C HIS A 87 -10.48 2.65 -2.30
N ALA A 88 -9.62 2.00 -3.10
CA ALA A 88 -9.83 0.66 -3.61
C ALA A 88 -9.95 -0.39 -2.50
N ALA A 89 -9.34 -0.14 -1.33
CA ALA A 89 -9.33 -1.07 -0.20
C ALA A 89 -10.66 -1.15 0.56
N LYS A 90 -11.63 -0.30 0.22
CA LYS A 90 -12.89 -0.20 0.95
C LYS A 90 -13.70 -1.49 0.82
N GLY A 91 -13.96 -2.13 1.96
CA GLY A 91 -14.75 -3.37 2.02
C GLY A 91 -13.95 -4.63 1.70
N LEU A 92 -12.64 -4.50 1.53
CA LEU A 92 -11.69 -5.62 1.40
C LEU A 92 -10.87 -5.75 2.69
N GLU A 93 -10.44 -6.95 3.01
CA GLU A 93 -9.67 -7.26 4.22
C GLU A 93 -8.57 -8.29 3.91
N TRP A 94 -7.47 -8.19 4.64
CA TRP A 94 -6.31 -9.05 4.52
C TRP A 94 -5.76 -9.40 5.90
N LYS A 95 -5.12 -10.58 6.02
CA LYS A 95 -4.46 -10.97 7.26
C LYS A 95 -3.40 -9.95 7.66
N ILE A 96 -2.62 -9.48 6.67
CA ILE A 96 -1.54 -8.54 6.88
C ILE A 96 -1.70 -7.33 5.95
N VAL A 97 -1.59 -6.13 6.51
CA VAL A 97 -1.64 -4.88 5.76
C VAL A 97 -0.38 -4.05 6.00
N HIS A 98 0.20 -3.57 4.90
CA HIS A 98 1.34 -2.65 4.86
C HIS A 98 0.86 -1.28 4.37
N LEU A 99 0.58 -0.36 5.29
CA LEU A 99 0.14 1.00 5.00
C LEU A 99 1.36 1.91 4.79
N CYS A 100 1.52 2.43 3.57
CA CYS A 100 2.70 3.19 3.13
C CYS A 100 2.40 4.68 2.93
N GLY A 101 3.41 5.51 3.18
CA GLY A 101 3.36 6.97 3.00
C GLY A 101 2.44 7.69 3.97
N VAL A 102 2.46 7.29 5.25
CA VAL A 102 1.77 8.03 6.32
C VAL A 102 2.65 9.19 6.81
N GLU A 103 2.93 10.13 5.91
CA GLU A 103 3.75 11.34 6.15
C GLU A 103 2.94 12.62 5.92
N GLU A 104 3.32 13.69 6.61
CA GLU A 104 2.70 15.01 6.45
C GLU A 104 2.83 15.50 5.00
N GLY A 105 1.70 15.87 4.38
CA GLY A 105 1.62 16.23 2.96
C GLY A 105 1.13 15.09 2.05
N PHE A 106 1.19 13.84 2.50
CA PHE A 106 0.48 12.69 1.93
C PHE A 106 -0.68 12.24 2.81
N HIS A 107 -0.56 12.45 4.12
CA HIS A 107 -1.61 12.21 5.10
C HIS A 107 -1.64 13.29 6.20
N PRO A 108 -2.61 14.23 6.19
CA PRO A 108 -3.54 14.53 5.10
C PRO A 108 -2.80 15.00 3.85
N ILE A 109 -3.35 14.75 2.66
CA ILE A 109 -2.78 15.26 1.41
C ILE A 109 -2.68 16.79 1.47
N ALA A 110 -1.58 17.38 0.98
CA ALA A 110 -1.30 18.82 1.10
C ALA A 110 -2.37 19.76 0.51
N HIS A 111 -3.30 19.22 -0.30
CA HIS A 111 -4.41 19.96 -0.89
C HIS A 111 -5.73 19.86 -0.10
N ALA A 112 -5.80 19.05 0.95
CA ALA A 112 -6.96 18.94 1.83
C ALA A 112 -7.01 20.14 2.79
N ASN A 113 -7.45 21.29 2.26
CA ASN A 113 -7.45 22.58 2.97
C ASN A 113 -8.82 22.97 3.55
N THR A 114 -9.81 22.09 3.46
CA THR A 114 -11.15 22.30 4.02
C THR A 114 -11.45 21.27 5.09
N GLU A 115 -12.29 21.60 6.07
CA GLU A 115 -12.72 20.66 7.10
C GLU A 115 -13.34 19.37 6.54
N LEU A 116 -14.06 19.50 5.41
CA LEU A 116 -14.65 18.36 4.71
C LEU A 116 -13.57 17.46 4.12
N ALA A 117 -12.58 18.03 3.43
CA ALA A 117 -11.46 17.27 2.86
C ALA A 117 -10.59 16.63 3.95
N LEU A 118 -10.32 17.35 5.05
CA LEU A 118 -9.61 16.79 6.20
C LEU A 118 -10.41 15.68 6.88
N GLY A 119 -11.73 15.80 6.94
CA GLY A 119 -12.63 14.74 7.41
C GLY A 119 -12.56 13.49 6.54
N GLU A 120 -12.48 13.66 5.22
CA GLU A 120 -12.29 12.57 4.28
C GLU A 120 -10.93 11.89 4.42
N GLU A 121 -9.84 12.65 4.56
CA GLU A 121 -8.52 12.08 4.84
C GLU A 121 -8.53 11.25 6.13
N ARG A 122 -9.05 11.80 7.24
CA ARG A 122 -9.18 11.06 8.50
C ARG A 122 -9.98 9.77 8.34
N ARG A 123 -11.04 9.79 7.53
CA ARG A 123 -11.84 8.59 7.23
C ARG A 123 -11.03 7.57 6.44
N LEU A 124 -10.30 7.99 5.41
CA LEU A 124 -9.47 7.08 4.59
C LEU A 124 -8.35 6.44 5.41
N PHE A 125 -7.74 7.20 6.32
CA PHE A 125 -6.79 6.65 7.28
C PHE A 125 -7.40 5.54 8.11
N PHE A 126 -8.56 5.82 8.70
CA PHE A 126 -9.27 4.85 9.52
C PHE A 126 -9.68 3.61 8.72
N VAL A 127 -10.05 3.77 7.44
CA VAL A 127 -10.27 2.63 6.54
C VAL A 127 -9.00 1.79 6.47
N GLY A 128 -7.85 2.39 6.15
CA GLY A 128 -6.56 1.69 6.08
C GLY A 128 -6.21 0.93 7.37
N LEU A 129 -6.38 1.56 8.53
CA LEU A 129 -6.11 0.94 9.84
C LEU A 129 -6.98 -0.28 10.14
N THR A 130 -8.17 -0.37 9.53
CA THR A 130 -9.14 -1.43 9.81
C THR A 130 -9.16 -2.53 8.74
N ARG A 131 -8.29 -2.48 7.74
CA ARG A 131 -8.23 -3.52 6.69
C ARG A 131 -7.41 -4.76 7.12
N ALA A 132 -6.62 -4.63 8.19
CA ALA A 132 -5.81 -5.72 8.74
C ALA A 132 -6.64 -6.58 9.70
N GLU A 133 -6.67 -7.90 9.47
CA GLU A 133 -7.28 -8.85 10.39
C GLU A 133 -6.32 -9.23 11.52
N GLU A 134 -5.03 -9.42 11.23
CA GLU A 134 -4.04 -9.93 12.18
C GLU A 134 -2.89 -8.94 12.45
N GLU A 135 -2.24 -8.42 11.41
CA GLU A 135 -1.05 -7.56 11.53
C GLU A 135 -1.11 -6.31 10.65
N LEU A 136 -0.78 -5.16 11.25
CA LEU A 136 -0.71 -3.87 10.56
C LEU A 136 0.70 -3.29 10.67
N HIS A 137 1.30 -3.01 9.52
CA HIS A 137 2.58 -2.30 9.40
C HIS A 137 2.33 -0.92 8.80
N ILE A 138 2.84 0.12 9.44
CA ILE A 138 2.73 1.50 9.00
C ILE A 138 4.13 2.01 8.71
N SER A 139 4.32 2.57 7.51
CA SER A 139 5.59 3.13 7.08
C SER A 139 5.43 4.53 6.48
N TRP A 140 6.50 5.31 6.55
CA TRP A 140 6.59 6.61 5.90
C TRP A 140 8.03 6.93 5.48
N ALA A 141 8.18 7.78 4.46
CA ALA A 141 9.47 8.26 3.97
C ALA A 141 9.74 9.68 4.48
N ARG A 142 10.98 9.94 4.88
CA ARG A 142 11.40 11.29 5.32
C ARG A 142 11.59 12.25 4.16
N ASN A 143 12.03 11.75 3.02
CA ASN A 143 12.22 12.53 1.79
C ASN A 143 11.54 11.81 0.64
N ARG A 144 10.34 12.25 0.25
CA ARG A 144 9.67 11.75 -0.95
C ARG A 144 9.86 12.67 -2.12
N SER A 145 10.25 12.13 -3.26
CA SER A 145 10.17 12.88 -4.52
C SER A 145 8.70 13.09 -4.86
N LEU A 146 8.19 14.32 -4.68
CA LEU A 146 6.88 14.71 -5.22
C LEU A 146 6.96 14.51 -6.73
N GLY A 147 6.24 13.51 -7.27
CA GLY A 147 6.31 12.95 -8.63
C GLY A 147 6.13 13.93 -9.80
N ARG A 148 6.96 14.97 -9.85
CA ARG A 148 6.94 16.06 -10.85
C ARG A 148 7.49 15.60 -12.20
N LYS A 149 8.05 14.39 -12.30
CA LYS A 149 8.68 13.86 -13.52
C LYS A 149 7.90 12.74 -14.21
N GLU A 150 6.82 12.20 -13.64
CA GLU A 150 6.17 10.99 -14.19
C GLU A 150 4.69 11.11 -14.53
N ALA A 151 4.07 12.29 -14.33
CA ALA A 151 2.70 12.54 -14.79
C ALA A 151 2.53 12.35 -16.31
N GLU A 152 3.60 12.44 -17.10
CA GLU A 152 3.59 12.18 -18.54
C GLU A 152 3.61 10.67 -18.89
N ASN A 153 3.99 9.78 -17.96
CA ASN A 153 4.10 8.33 -18.19
C ASN A 153 2.90 7.52 -17.68
N LEU A 154 2.00 8.13 -16.91
CA LEU A 154 0.86 7.45 -16.26
C LEU A 154 -0.16 6.87 -17.25
N GLN A 155 -0.25 7.38 -18.48
CA GLN A 155 -1.12 6.81 -19.52
C GLN A 155 -0.54 5.52 -20.14
N HIS A 156 0.78 5.31 -20.05
CA HIS A 156 1.45 4.12 -20.57
C HIS A 156 1.58 3.01 -19.52
N ILE A 157 1.69 3.37 -18.24
CA ILE A 157 1.92 2.43 -17.14
C ILE A 157 0.68 1.58 -16.83
N SER A 158 -0.53 2.12 -16.91
CA SER A 158 -1.78 1.36 -16.71
C SER A 158 -1.97 0.20 -17.68
N ARG A 159 -1.19 0.13 -18.77
CA ARG A 159 -1.26 -0.94 -19.78
C ARG A 159 -0.19 -2.02 -19.61
N ASN A 160 0.87 -1.76 -18.83
CA ASN A 160 2.03 -2.67 -18.68
C ASN A 160 2.03 -3.50 -17.38
N TYR A 161 1.06 -3.29 -16.49
CA TYR A 161 0.94 -4.02 -15.22
C TYR A 161 -0.29 -4.95 -15.18
N LEU A 162 -0.99 -5.08 -16.32
CA LEU A 162 -1.99 -6.12 -16.52
C LEU A 162 -1.26 -7.32 -17.14
N ILE A 163 -1.23 -8.41 -16.38
CA ILE A 163 -0.84 -9.77 -16.77
C ILE A 163 0.67 -10.01 -17.05
N SER A 164 1.34 -10.70 -16.11
CA SER A 164 2.41 -11.65 -16.40
C SER A 164 2.16 -12.94 -15.64
#